data_AF-A0A2M8UJ62-F1
#
_entry.id   AF-A0A2M8UJ62-F1
#
_cell.length_a   1.000
_cell.length_b   1.000
_cell.length_c   1.000
_cell.angle_alpha   90.00
_cell.angle_beta   90.00
_cell.angle_gamma   90.00
#
_symmetry.space_group_name_H-M   'P 1'
#
loop_
_entity.id
_entity.type
_entity.pdbx_description
1 polymer ?
#
loop_
_entity_poly.entity_id
_entity_poly.type
_entity_poly.pdbx_seq_one_letter_code
_entity_poly.pdbx_strand_id
1 'polypeptide(L)'
;MMRDIEGVIERMGGQGHGVLDSDGERFYVPFTVPGDRIAAKVGEKRGDGFAASLSVLEAEGPDRVEAPCPHFQACGGCTLQHWNDAAYRSWKRDKLAAALARREIQDVQIGDLVAVPDRSRRRAEFITRRVKDKVLMGFHEAQSRKIVDLETCLVLKPELFALLPTLRAMMMPVLGDGWAVDLKVTVTETGADVLITGKLKMRVQERIDLSKAAKAAGLARLSARFDERSDPELLYQGAEPPRVRFGNTMVTLAPGGFLQAAPEAEQAMADFALDALKDAKRIADLFSGCGAFALRLAEAGKSVWAVDADRPAIAALTAGAKSAGLSRVTATARDLERQPLTRSELKKLDALLLDPPRAGAKAQVQQIAEAAKFGEAPGLVVMASCDPSSFARDAKALLEAGYRLEQAVPIDQFRWSPHLEIVSVFRR
;
A
#
# COMPACT_ATOMS: atom_id res chain seq x y z
N MET A 1 32.17 20.83 3.70
CA MET A 1 31.58 21.98 4.44
C MET A 1 30.09 21.94 4.19
N MET A 2 29.27 21.91 5.25
CA MET A 2 27.83 22.17 5.10
C MET A 2 27.69 23.65 4.75
N ARG A 3 27.27 23.94 3.52
CA ARG A 3 26.91 25.30 3.10
C ARG A 3 25.43 25.51 3.36
N ASP A 4 25.06 26.73 3.72
CA ASP A 4 23.67 27.14 3.80
C ASP A 4 23.23 27.70 2.44
N ILE A 5 21.97 27.47 2.10
CA ILE A 5 21.31 28.05 0.93
C ILE A 5 20.02 28.73 1.38
N GLU A 6 19.62 29.77 0.67
CA GLU A 6 18.39 30.52 0.92
C GLU A 6 17.61 30.67 -0.37
N GLY A 7 16.28 30.73 -0.27
CA GLY A 7 15.45 30.94 -1.44
C GLY A 7 13.99 30.57 -1.24
N VAL A 8 13.24 30.58 -2.34
CA VAL A 8 11.81 30.23 -2.36
C VAL A 8 11.65 28.85 -2.96
N ILE A 9 10.89 27.98 -2.30
CA ILE A 9 10.53 26.68 -2.84
C ILE A 9 9.61 26.89 -4.05
N GLU A 10 10.04 26.41 -5.22
CA GLU A 10 9.33 26.67 -6.47
C GLU A 10 8.21 25.65 -6.74
N ARG A 11 8.46 24.39 -6.38
CA ARG A 11 7.57 23.26 -6.68
C ARG A 11 7.79 22.09 -5.74
N MET A 12 6.91 21.10 -5.81
CA MET A 12 7.03 19.85 -5.07
C MET A 12 7.56 18.71 -5.96
N GLY A 13 8.67 18.12 -5.56
CA GLY A 13 9.27 16.97 -6.21
C GLY A 13 8.46 15.68 -6.00
N GLY A 14 8.75 14.64 -6.78
CA GLY A 14 7.99 13.38 -6.77
C GLY A 14 8.04 12.58 -5.47
N GLN A 15 8.93 12.90 -4.52
CA GLN A 15 8.95 12.29 -3.18
C GLN A 15 8.30 13.17 -2.11
N GLY A 16 7.65 14.28 -2.50
CA GLY A 16 7.03 15.21 -1.55
C GLY A 16 8.03 16.10 -0.83
N HIS A 17 9.19 16.36 -1.44
CA HIS A 17 10.15 17.35 -0.97
C HIS A 17 9.97 18.63 -1.80
N GLY A 18 10.05 19.79 -1.16
CA GLY A 18 10.16 21.06 -1.88
C GLY A 18 11.44 21.07 -2.72
N VAL A 19 11.35 21.69 -3.89
CA VAL A 19 12.47 21.87 -4.80
C VAL A 19 12.81 23.35 -4.86
N LEU A 20 14.06 23.65 -4.50
CA LEU A 20 14.69 24.94 -4.70
C LEU A 20 15.77 24.76 -5.76
N ASP A 21 15.71 25.55 -6.84
CA ASP A 21 16.81 25.65 -7.79
C ASP A 21 17.55 26.98 -7.49
N SER A 22 18.86 26.92 -7.23
CA SER A 22 19.71 28.10 -6.93
C SER A 22 21.10 27.90 -7.53
N ASP A 23 21.66 28.94 -8.14
CA ASP A 23 22.99 28.93 -8.78
C ASP A 23 23.20 27.77 -9.78
N GLY A 24 22.13 27.36 -10.47
CA GLY A 24 22.16 26.24 -11.42
C GLY A 24 22.17 24.85 -10.76
N GLU A 25 22.03 24.77 -9.44
CA GLU A 25 21.94 23.53 -8.67
C GLU A 25 20.54 23.32 -8.09
N ARG A 26 20.17 22.06 -7.90
CA ARG A 26 18.86 21.66 -7.37
C ARG A 26 18.98 21.13 -5.94
N PHE A 27 18.09 21.59 -5.07
CA PHE A 27 18.02 21.19 -3.66
C PHE A 27 16.66 20.62 -3.31
N TYR A 28 16.66 19.46 -2.65
CA TYR A 28 15.46 18.75 -2.21
C TYR A 28 15.29 18.92 -0.70
N VAL A 29 14.31 19.72 -0.30
CA VAL A 29 14.07 20.12 1.10
C VAL A 29 12.77 19.47 1.60
N PRO A 30 12.82 18.48 2.53
CA PRO A 30 11.63 17.92 3.14
C PRO A 30 10.89 18.95 4.02
N PHE A 31 9.59 18.72 4.26
CA PHE A 31 8.75 19.53 5.16
C PHE A 31 8.59 21.00 4.75
N THR A 32 8.72 21.28 3.46
CA THR A 32 8.38 22.56 2.83
C THR A 32 7.29 22.39 1.77
N VAL A 33 6.67 23.50 1.37
CA VAL A 33 5.67 23.58 0.29
C VAL A 33 6.03 24.70 -0.68
N PRO A 34 5.47 24.72 -1.90
CA PRO A 34 5.69 25.80 -2.86
C PRO A 34 5.33 27.16 -2.27
N GLY A 35 6.19 28.16 -2.51
CA GLY A 35 6.07 29.51 -1.98
C GLY A 35 6.72 29.72 -0.61
N ASP A 36 7.11 28.67 0.12
CA ASP A 36 7.89 28.85 1.36
C ASP A 36 9.22 29.54 1.05
N ARG A 37 9.54 30.58 1.82
CA ARG A 37 10.88 31.18 1.85
C ARG A 37 11.67 30.57 3.00
N ILE A 38 12.84 30.03 2.71
CA ILE A 38 13.59 29.21 3.64
C ILE A 38 15.09 29.50 3.63
N ALA A 39 15.75 29.10 4.71
CA ALA A 39 17.16 28.75 4.74
C ALA A 39 17.31 27.24 4.98
N ALA A 40 18.20 26.55 4.26
CA ALA A 40 18.44 25.12 4.41
C ALA A 40 19.93 24.76 4.38
N LYS A 41 20.27 23.67 5.08
CA LYS A 41 21.62 23.10 5.10
C LYS A 41 21.77 22.08 4.00
N VAL A 42 22.74 22.29 3.12
CA VAL A 42 23.02 21.37 2.01
C VAL A 42 23.69 20.11 2.57
N GLY A 43 23.09 18.97 2.24
CA GLY A 43 23.59 17.64 2.54
C GLY A 43 24.21 16.97 1.31
N GLU A 44 24.09 15.65 1.26
CA GLU A 44 24.73 14.82 0.24
C GLU A 44 24.04 14.96 -1.14
N LYS A 45 24.80 14.64 -2.20
CA LYS A 45 24.27 14.56 -3.55
C LYS A 45 23.16 13.51 -3.62
N ARG A 46 22.04 13.86 -4.24
CA ARG A 46 20.85 13.02 -4.40
C ARG A 46 20.28 13.17 -5.81
N GLY A 47 20.45 12.14 -6.63
CA GLY A 47 19.98 12.15 -8.01
C GLY A 47 20.67 13.24 -8.83
N ASP A 48 19.87 14.11 -9.43
CA ASP A 48 20.28 15.28 -10.22
C ASP A 48 20.56 16.55 -9.38
N GLY A 49 20.45 16.46 -8.04
CA GLY A 49 20.66 17.59 -7.14
C GLY A 49 21.28 17.16 -5.80
N PHE A 50 20.93 17.88 -4.74
CA PHE A 50 21.39 17.64 -3.37
C PHE A 50 20.21 17.49 -2.41
N ALA A 51 20.33 16.61 -1.44
CA ALA A 51 19.44 16.64 -0.29
C ALA A 51 19.76 17.89 0.55
N ALA A 52 18.75 18.53 1.13
CA ALA A 52 18.94 19.63 2.06
C ALA A 52 17.95 19.53 3.22
N SER A 53 18.33 20.01 4.40
CA SER A 53 17.47 20.04 5.58
C SER A 53 17.05 21.47 5.90
N LEU A 54 15.74 21.68 6.04
CA LEU A 54 15.17 22.96 6.45
C LEU A 54 15.81 23.40 7.77
N SER A 55 16.41 24.60 7.77
CA SER A 55 17.02 25.20 8.96
C SER A 55 16.15 26.31 9.52
N VAL A 56 15.63 27.19 8.66
CA VAL A 56 14.72 28.28 9.02
C VAL A 56 13.61 28.37 7.98
N LEU A 57 12.37 28.54 8.43
CA LEU A 57 11.25 28.97 7.60
C LEU A 57 11.05 30.47 7.84
N GLU A 58 11.44 31.29 6.86
CA GLU A 58 11.44 32.75 6.96
C GLU A 58 10.07 33.34 6.67
N ALA A 59 9.36 32.77 5.71
CA ALA A 59 7.98 33.11 5.39
C ALA A 59 7.23 31.89 4.85
N GLU A 60 5.98 31.75 5.25
CA GLU A 60 5.11 30.66 4.80
C GLU A 60 4.60 30.90 3.39
N GLY A 61 4.60 29.84 2.57
CA GLY A 61 3.93 29.84 1.29
C GLY A 61 2.40 29.88 1.43
N PRO A 62 1.66 30.29 0.40
CA PRO A 62 0.22 30.48 0.46
C PRO A 62 -0.56 29.19 0.75
N ASP A 63 0.02 28.04 0.39
CA ASP A 63 -0.61 26.73 0.56
C ASP A 63 -0.17 25.99 1.84
N ARG A 64 0.69 26.61 2.66
CA ARG A 64 1.13 26.02 3.93
C ARG A 64 -0.01 26.03 4.93
N VAL A 65 -0.12 24.95 5.71
CA VAL A 65 -1.02 24.85 6.86
C VAL A 65 -0.27 24.26 8.05
N GLU A 66 -0.81 24.48 9.25
CA GLU A 66 -0.32 23.80 10.44
C GLU A 66 -0.61 22.29 10.34
N ALA A 67 0.42 21.47 10.53
CA ALA A 67 0.26 20.02 10.49
C ALA A 67 -0.46 19.54 11.77
N PRO A 68 -1.62 18.84 11.66
CA PRO A 68 -2.44 18.50 12.82
C PRO A 68 -1.87 17.38 13.70
N CYS A 69 -0.89 16.59 13.22
CA CYS A 69 -0.29 15.53 14.02
C CYS A 69 0.90 16.06 14.84
N PRO A 70 0.92 15.86 16.18
CA PRO A 70 2.04 16.30 17.02
C PRO A 70 3.35 15.57 16.73
N HIS A 71 3.28 14.43 16.03
CA HIS A 71 4.46 13.67 15.61
C HIS A 71 4.99 14.07 14.23
N PHE A 72 4.37 15.04 13.55
CA PHE A 72 4.80 15.45 12.22
C PHE A 72 6.28 15.93 12.24
N GLN A 73 7.00 15.74 11.14
CA GLN A 73 8.47 15.89 11.02
C GLN A 73 9.32 14.86 11.76
N ALA A 74 8.88 14.37 12.93
CA ALA A 74 9.57 13.29 13.64
C ALA A 74 9.22 11.92 13.05
N CYS A 75 7.93 11.59 12.97
CA CYS A 75 7.44 10.30 12.47
C CYS A 75 7.65 10.17 10.97
N GLY A 76 8.27 9.07 10.53
CA GLY A 76 8.52 8.79 9.11
C GLY A 76 7.27 8.39 8.30
N GLY A 77 6.08 8.37 8.91
CA GLY A 77 4.85 7.91 8.27
C GLY A 77 4.15 8.95 7.39
N CYS A 78 4.11 10.22 7.82
CA CYS A 78 3.44 11.30 7.09
C CYS A 78 4.46 12.41 6.80
N THR A 79 4.51 12.89 5.56
CA THR A 79 5.50 13.89 5.12
C THR A 79 4.88 15.15 4.52
N LEU A 80 3.55 15.21 4.40
CA LEU A 80 2.83 16.25 3.65
C LEU A 80 1.61 16.82 4.41
N GLN A 81 1.58 16.73 5.75
CA GLN A 81 0.46 17.26 6.54
C GLN A 81 0.41 18.79 6.60
N HIS A 82 1.53 19.45 6.31
CA HIS A 82 1.72 20.90 6.31
C HIS A 82 1.32 21.56 4.97
N TRP A 83 0.66 20.82 4.08
CA TRP A 83 0.22 21.31 2.78
C TRP A 83 -1.31 21.25 2.68
N ASN A 84 -1.95 22.33 2.25
CA ASN A 84 -3.39 22.36 2.13
C ASN A 84 -3.93 21.27 1.18
N ASP A 85 -5.15 20.84 1.43
CA ASP A 85 -5.74 19.65 0.78
C ASP A 85 -5.90 19.85 -0.73
N ALA A 86 -6.25 21.07 -1.20
CA ALA A 86 -6.44 21.35 -2.62
C ALA A 86 -5.14 21.22 -3.42
N ALA A 87 -4.07 21.88 -2.97
CA ALA A 87 -2.76 21.84 -3.63
C ALA A 87 -2.14 20.43 -3.54
N TYR A 88 -2.26 19.76 -2.39
CA TYR A 88 -1.84 18.37 -2.20
C TYR A 88 -2.52 17.41 -3.19
N ARG A 89 -3.84 17.54 -3.38
CA ARG A 89 -4.61 16.71 -4.31
C ARG A 89 -4.22 16.94 -5.76
N SER A 90 -4.07 18.21 -6.16
CA SER A 90 -3.60 18.57 -7.50
C SER A 90 -2.25 17.93 -7.77
N TRP A 91 -1.29 18.09 -6.85
CA TRP A 91 0.03 17.50 -6.99
C TRP A 91 -0.01 15.97 -7.10
N LYS A 92 -0.79 15.27 -6.28
CA LYS A 92 -0.96 13.81 -6.38
C LYS A 92 -1.44 13.39 -7.77
N ARG A 93 -2.41 14.11 -8.34
CA ARG A 93 -2.89 13.88 -9.71
C ARG A 93 -1.79 14.16 -10.74
N ASP A 94 -1.07 15.26 -10.60
CA ASP A 94 -0.02 15.68 -11.53
C ASP A 94 1.19 14.73 -11.53
N LYS A 95 1.41 13.96 -10.45
CA LYS A 95 2.43 12.90 -10.43
C LYS A 95 2.16 11.82 -11.45
N LEU A 96 0.90 11.42 -11.61
CA LEU A 96 0.49 10.45 -12.63
C LEU A 96 0.72 11.04 -14.02
N ALA A 97 0.27 12.28 -14.26
CA ALA A 97 0.47 12.98 -15.52
C ALA A 97 1.96 13.09 -15.88
N ALA A 98 2.80 13.49 -14.93
CA ALA A 98 4.24 13.59 -15.12
C ALA A 98 4.91 12.22 -15.38
N ALA A 99 4.41 11.14 -14.77
CA ALA A 99 4.93 9.80 -15.02
C ALA A 99 4.61 9.30 -16.44
N LEU A 100 3.38 9.54 -16.91
CA LEU A 100 2.96 9.25 -18.28
C LEU A 100 3.73 10.09 -19.30
N ALA A 101 3.87 11.40 -19.07
CA ALA A 101 4.60 12.31 -19.95
C ALA A 101 6.08 11.90 -20.12
N ARG A 102 6.75 11.43 -19.06
CA ARG A 102 8.13 10.90 -19.13
C ARG A 102 8.29 9.68 -20.04
N ARG A 103 7.19 9.01 -20.39
CA ARG A 103 7.15 7.87 -21.33
C ARG A 103 6.52 8.25 -22.66
N GLU A 104 6.32 9.55 -22.90
CA GLU A 104 5.69 10.09 -24.10
C GLU A 104 4.27 9.52 -24.30
N ILE A 105 3.57 9.25 -23.19
CA ILE A 105 2.17 8.85 -23.21
C ILE A 105 1.35 10.11 -23.04
N GLN A 106 0.59 10.47 -24.08
CA GLN A 106 -0.23 11.67 -24.18
C GLN A 106 -1.70 11.29 -24.37
N ASP A 107 -2.59 12.28 -24.32
CA ASP A 107 -4.03 12.16 -24.60
C ASP A 107 -4.78 11.13 -23.72
N VAL A 108 -4.34 10.98 -22.47
CA VAL A 108 -4.99 10.10 -21.48
C VAL A 108 -5.99 10.89 -20.65
N GLN A 109 -7.19 10.36 -20.48
CA GLN A 109 -8.14 10.90 -19.51
C GLN A 109 -7.69 10.55 -18.08
N ILE A 110 -7.04 11.51 -17.42
CA ILE A 110 -6.67 11.40 -16.00
C ILE A 110 -7.82 11.92 -15.14
N GLY A 111 -8.46 11.01 -14.40
CA GLY A 111 -9.53 11.34 -13.46
C GLY A 111 -9.05 12.16 -12.27
N ASP A 112 -10.01 12.62 -11.47
CA ASP A 112 -9.71 13.29 -10.21
C ASP A 112 -9.11 12.32 -9.18
N LEU A 113 -8.37 12.87 -8.21
CA LEU A 113 -7.82 12.06 -7.13
C LEU A 113 -8.93 11.56 -6.20
N VAL A 114 -9.09 10.24 -6.14
CA VAL A 114 -9.93 9.60 -5.12
C VAL A 114 -9.11 9.49 -3.84
N ALA A 115 -9.41 10.30 -2.83
CA ALA A 115 -8.70 10.26 -1.55
C ALA A 115 -9.54 9.59 -0.47
N VAL A 116 -8.89 8.78 0.36
CA VAL A 116 -9.56 8.17 1.51
C VAL A 116 -9.78 9.20 2.63
N PRO A 117 -10.83 9.02 3.46
CA PRO A 117 -10.99 9.80 4.68
C PRO A 117 -9.78 9.71 5.62
N ASP A 118 -9.71 10.65 6.55
CA ASP A 118 -8.77 10.55 7.67
C ASP A 118 -9.10 9.28 8.48
N ARG A 119 -8.10 8.70 9.13
CA ARG A 119 -8.27 7.53 10.00
C ARG A 119 -8.88 6.31 9.30
N SER A 120 -8.61 6.10 8.00
CA SER A 120 -9.10 4.93 7.26
C SER A 120 -8.16 3.71 7.28
N ARG A 121 -6.90 3.87 7.69
CA ARG A 121 -5.90 2.79 7.59
C ARG A 121 -6.19 1.65 8.57
N ARG A 122 -6.63 0.50 8.04
CA ARG A 122 -7.02 -0.69 8.81
C ARG A 122 -5.88 -1.63 9.19
N ARG A 123 -4.66 -1.37 8.70
CA ARG A 123 -3.50 -2.20 9.00
C ARG A 123 -2.22 -1.41 9.15
N ALA A 124 -1.39 -1.84 10.09
CA ALA A 124 -0.08 -1.24 10.35
C ALA A 124 0.91 -2.30 10.81
N GLU A 125 2.18 -1.98 10.65
CA GLU A 125 3.28 -2.73 11.22
C GLU A 125 4.00 -1.81 12.19
N PHE A 126 4.01 -2.19 13.46
CA PHE A 126 4.55 -1.39 14.54
C PHE A 126 5.87 -1.98 15.01
N ILE A 127 6.92 -1.17 14.99
CA ILE A 127 8.14 -1.50 15.71
C ILE A 127 7.82 -1.37 17.18
N THR A 128 7.99 -2.46 17.91
CA THR A 128 7.67 -2.57 19.33
C THR A 128 8.92 -2.93 20.10
N ARG A 129 9.33 -2.09 21.04
CA ARG A 129 10.59 -2.24 21.76
C ARG A 129 10.40 -1.98 23.25
N ARG A 130 10.97 -2.84 24.09
CA ARG A 130 11.04 -2.57 25.53
C ARG A 130 12.25 -1.70 25.86
N VAL A 131 12.03 -0.68 26.68
CA VAL A 131 13.06 0.16 27.28
C VAL A 131 12.74 0.28 28.77
N LYS A 132 13.54 -0.38 29.61
CA LYS A 132 13.31 -0.53 31.05
C LYS A 132 11.90 -1.05 31.35
N ASP A 133 11.07 -0.24 31.99
CA ASP A 133 9.70 -0.56 32.41
C ASP A 133 8.63 0.01 31.46
N LYS A 134 9.02 0.40 30.25
CA LYS A 134 8.10 0.88 29.20
C LYS A 134 8.27 0.08 27.90
N VAL A 135 7.17 -0.17 27.21
CA VAL A 135 7.18 -0.65 25.82
C VAL A 135 6.86 0.54 24.91
N LEU A 136 7.82 0.91 24.07
CA LEU A 136 7.65 1.83 22.95
C LEU A 136 7.01 1.08 21.78
N MET A 137 6.08 1.72 21.08
CA MET A 137 5.35 1.12 19.96
C MET A 137 4.95 2.22 19.00
N GLY A 138 5.36 2.05 17.74
CA GLY A 138 5.07 3.05 16.73
C GLY A 138 5.86 2.82 15.46
N PHE A 139 6.28 3.92 14.84
CA PHE A 139 7.00 3.92 13.58
C PHE A 139 8.42 4.43 13.77
N HIS A 140 9.26 4.20 12.76
CA HIS A 140 10.57 4.82 12.71
C HIS A 140 10.46 6.34 12.52
N GLU A 141 11.37 7.07 13.14
CA GLU A 141 11.62 8.45 12.79
C GLU A 141 12.05 8.57 11.31
N ALA A 142 11.80 9.74 10.70
CA ALA A 142 12.24 10.00 9.34
C ALA A 142 13.76 9.82 9.22
N GLN A 143 14.20 8.92 8.33
CA GLN A 143 15.62 8.62 8.07
C GLN A 143 16.41 8.14 9.30
N SER A 144 15.74 7.59 10.32
CA SER A 144 16.34 7.19 11.60
C SER A 144 15.75 5.85 12.07
N ARG A 145 16.52 5.08 12.85
CA ARG A 145 16.04 3.84 13.49
C ARG A 145 15.42 4.07 14.87
N LYS A 146 15.38 5.30 15.34
CA LYS A 146 14.66 5.67 16.56
C LYS A 146 13.16 5.45 16.34
N ILE A 147 12.46 5.16 17.44
CA ILE A 147 11.03 4.87 17.42
C ILE A 147 10.32 6.13 17.90
N VAL A 148 9.37 6.60 17.10
CA VAL A 148 8.36 7.54 17.57
C VAL A 148 7.30 6.75 18.30
N ASP A 149 7.24 6.94 19.61
CA ASP A 149 6.22 6.32 20.45
C ASP A 149 4.87 7.00 20.19
N LEU A 150 3.91 6.27 19.61
CA LEU A 150 2.67 6.92 19.14
C LEU A 150 1.73 7.28 20.30
N GLU A 151 1.36 8.57 20.37
CA GLU A 151 0.33 9.10 21.28
C GLU A 151 -1.02 9.36 20.56
N THR A 152 -0.98 9.46 19.24
CA THR A 152 -2.11 9.65 18.34
C THR A 152 -1.68 9.29 16.92
N CYS A 153 -2.63 8.93 16.07
CA CYS A 153 -2.36 8.76 14.65
C CYS A 153 -3.59 9.11 13.82
N LEU A 154 -3.46 10.11 12.96
CA LEU A 154 -4.55 10.63 12.13
C LEU A 154 -4.81 9.79 10.86
N VAL A 155 -3.96 8.80 10.57
CA VAL A 155 -4.16 7.89 9.43
C VAL A 155 -4.73 6.53 9.84
N LEU A 156 -4.48 6.07 11.07
CA LEU A 156 -4.95 4.77 11.56
C LEU A 156 -6.44 4.82 11.91
N LYS A 157 -7.13 3.71 11.67
CA LYS A 157 -8.49 3.52 12.20
C LYS A 157 -8.52 3.72 13.72
N PRO A 158 -9.57 4.37 14.26
CA PRO A 158 -9.69 4.57 15.70
C PRO A 158 -9.62 3.26 16.48
N GLU A 159 -10.29 2.20 16.01
CA GLU A 159 -10.23 0.89 16.67
C GLU A 159 -8.84 0.25 16.64
N LEU A 160 -8.05 0.48 15.58
CA LEU A 160 -6.67 -0.01 15.51
C LEU A 160 -5.80 0.74 16.51
N PHE A 161 -5.88 2.08 16.53
CA PHE A 161 -5.12 2.90 17.46
C PHE A 161 -5.46 2.60 18.93
N ALA A 162 -6.73 2.34 19.23
CA ALA A 162 -7.20 2.00 20.56
C ALA A 162 -6.61 0.68 21.12
N LEU A 163 -6.09 -0.21 20.26
CA LEU A 163 -5.44 -1.45 20.68
C LEU A 163 -4.02 -1.27 21.22
N LEU A 164 -3.34 -0.17 20.88
CA LEU A 164 -1.93 0.03 21.19
C LEU A 164 -1.61 -0.10 22.70
N PRO A 165 -2.37 0.51 23.63
CA PRO A 165 -2.14 0.34 25.07
C PRO A 165 -2.17 -1.14 25.50
N THR A 166 -3.15 -1.90 25.01
CA THR A 166 -3.30 -3.32 25.30
C THR A 166 -2.15 -4.15 24.72
N LEU A 167 -1.77 -3.88 23.47
CA LEU A 167 -0.65 -4.56 22.83
C LEU A 167 0.70 -4.26 23.53
N ARG A 168 0.90 -3.03 24.03
CA ARG A 168 2.08 -2.69 24.86
C ARG A 168 2.11 -3.52 26.14
N ALA A 169 0.97 -3.63 26.84
CA ALA A 169 0.86 -4.44 28.05
C ALA A 169 1.13 -5.93 27.79
N MET A 170 0.63 -6.46 26.67
CA MET A 170 0.91 -7.83 26.23
C MET A 170 2.40 -8.07 25.96
N MET A 171 3.11 -7.07 25.43
CA MET A 171 4.53 -7.19 25.08
C MET A 171 5.50 -6.96 26.22
N MET A 172 5.09 -6.28 27.28
CA MET A 172 5.93 -6.02 28.47
C MET A 172 6.55 -7.29 29.08
N PRO A 173 5.80 -8.36 29.41
CA PRO A 173 6.38 -9.56 30.02
C PRO A 173 7.21 -10.41 29.06
N VAL A 174 7.04 -10.22 27.75
CA VAL A 174 7.61 -11.07 26.69
C VAL A 174 8.91 -10.50 26.13
N LEU A 175 9.03 -9.18 26.09
CA LEU A 175 10.23 -8.51 25.61
C LEU A 175 11.24 -8.34 26.75
N GLY A 176 12.48 -8.76 26.51
CA GLY A 176 13.63 -8.36 27.34
C GLY A 176 13.97 -6.88 27.13
N ASP A 177 14.70 -6.28 28.07
CA ASP A 177 15.14 -4.89 27.93
C ASP A 177 15.99 -4.69 26.66
N GLY A 178 15.68 -3.65 25.89
CA GLY A 178 16.28 -3.36 24.58
C GLY A 178 15.81 -4.25 23.43
N TRP A 179 15.03 -5.31 23.67
CA TRP A 179 14.56 -6.20 22.62
C TRP A 179 13.45 -5.53 21.81
N ALA A 180 13.43 -5.81 20.50
CA ALA A 180 12.46 -5.27 19.57
C ALA A 180 11.88 -6.36 18.66
N VAL A 181 10.61 -6.19 18.30
CA VAL A 181 9.85 -7.03 17.39
C VAL A 181 8.91 -6.17 16.56
N ASP A 182 8.47 -6.71 15.43
CA ASP A 182 7.45 -6.09 14.59
C ASP A 182 6.08 -6.70 14.89
N LEU A 183 5.09 -5.85 15.15
CA LEU A 183 3.69 -6.24 15.32
C LEU A 183 2.91 -5.81 14.10
N LYS A 184 2.59 -6.76 13.23
CA LYS A 184 1.64 -6.53 12.13
C LYS A 184 0.23 -6.71 12.67
N VAL A 185 -0.54 -5.63 12.64
CA VAL A 185 -1.92 -5.59 13.14
C VAL A 185 -2.85 -5.24 11.99
N THR A 186 -3.90 -6.04 11.81
CA THR A 186 -4.96 -5.80 10.82
C THR A 186 -6.31 -5.85 11.51
N VAL A 187 -7.09 -4.78 11.42
CA VAL A 187 -8.48 -4.78 11.86
C VAL A 187 -9.33 -5.47 10.80
N THR A 188 -10.10 -6.46 11.25
CA THR A 188 -11.03 -7.24 10.42
C THR A 188 -12.45 -7.11 10.99
N GLU A 189 -13.45 -7.68 10.31
CA GLU A 189 -14.85 -7.59 10.77
C GLU A 189 -15.10 -8.36 12.07
N THR A 190 -14.27 -9.36 12.37
CA THR A 190 -14.41 -10.25 13.53
C THR A 190 -13.42 -9.93 14.66
N GLY A 191 -12.69 -8.82 14.55
CA GLY A 191 -11.65 -8.39 15.50
C GLY A 191 -10.27 -8.26 14.85
N ALA A 192 -9.27 -7.87 15.64
CA ALA A 192 -7.92 -7.66 15.12
C ALA A 192 -7.16 -8.99 14.95
N ASP A 193 -6.48 -9.12 13.81
CA ASP A 193 -5.44 -10.11 13.55
C ASP A 193 -4.08 -9.52 13.92
N VAL A 194 -3.36 -10.17 14.83
CA VAL A 194 -2.04 -9.72 15.30
C VAL A 194 -1.00 -10.79 15.01
N LEU A 195 0.02 -10.42 14.24
CA LEU A 195 1.22 -11.24 14.02
C LEU A 195 2.43 -10.55 14.63
N ILE A 196 3.04 -11.21 15.61
CA ILE A 196 4.33 -10.80 16.18
C ILE A 196 5.44 -11.44 15.34
N THR A 197 6.37 -10.66 14.82
CA THR A 197 7.53 -11.14 14.07
C THR A 197 8.82 -10.66 14.71
N GLY A 198 9.74 -11.58 14.97
CA GLY A 198 11.07 -11.23 15.46
C GLY A 198 11.69 -12.34 16.30
N LYS A 199 12.97 -12.15 16.64
CA LYS A 199 13.72 -13.11 17.47
C LYS A 199 13.20 -13.08 18.90
N LEU A 200 12.24 -13.94 19.19
CA LEU A 200 11.63 -14.09 20.50
C LEU A 200 11.96 -15.45 21.11
N LYS A 201 12.14 -15.47 22.42
CA LYS A 201 12.17 -16.70 23.22
C LYS A 201 11.06 -16.60 24.24
N MET A 202 9.97 -17.33 24.01
CA MET A 202 8.83 -17.35 24.93
C MET A 202 8.81 -18.63 25.75
N ARG A 203 8.69 -18.48 27.08
CA ARG A 203 8.39 -19.56 28.02
C ARG A 203 6.93 -20.00 27.84
N VAL A 204 6.62 -21.22 28.29
CA VAL A 204 5.24 -21.74 28.25
C VAL A 204 4.27 -20.81 28.97
N GLN A 205 4.65 -20.28 30.14
CA GLN A 205 3.80 -19.36 30.90
C GLN A 205 3.53 -18.05 30.13
N GLU A 206 4.54 -17.47 29.48
CA GLU A 206 4.39 -16.24 28.68
C GLU A 206 3.43 -16.46 27.51
N ARG A 207 3.46 -17.64 26.87
CA ARG A 207 2.51 -18.01 25.80
C ARG A 207 1.08 -18.10 26.34
N ILE A 208 0.89 -18.72 27.51
CA ILE A 208 -0.42 -18.81 28.18
C ILE A 208 -0.95 -17.43 28.53
N ASP A 209 -0.09 -16.56 29.07
CA ASP A 209 -0.48 -15.21 29.49
C ASP A 209 -0.82 -14.33 28.29
N LEU A 210 -0.05 -14.42 27.20
CA LEU A 210 -0.39 -13.79 25.92
C LEU A 210 -1.74 -14.26 25.38
N SER A 211 -2.02 -15.57 25.44
CA SER A 211 -3.29 -16.13 24.97
C SER A 211 -4.47 -15.62 25.79
N LYS A 212 -4.34 -15.56 27.12
CA LYS A 212 -5.34 -14.96 28.02
C LYS A 212 -5.55 -13.47 27.75
N ALA A 213 -4.47 -12.72 27.58
CA ALA A 213 -4.53 -11.29 27.29
C ALA A 213 -5.18 -11.01 25.92
N ALA A 214 -4.85 -11.81 24.90
CA ALA A 214 -5.48 -11.74 23.58
C ALA A 214 -7.00 -12.01 23.65
N LYS A 215 -7.42 -12.99 24.47
CA LYS A 215 -8.84 -13.24 24.74
C LYS A 215 -9.52 -12.06 25.43
N ALA A 216 -8.90 -11.51 26.47
CA ALA A 216 -9.45 -10.37 27.20
C ALA A 216 -9.54 -9.10 26.31
N ALA A 217 -8.62 -8.95 25.36
CA ALA A 217 -8.59 -7.88 24.39
C ALA A 217 -9.57 -8.07 23.21
N GLY A 218 -10.25 -9.21 23.12
CA GLY A 218 -11.17 -9.51 22.02
C GLY A 218 -10.48 -9.62 20.66
N LEU A 219 -9.22 -10.08 20.61
CA LEU A 219 -8.53 -10.29 19.33
C LEU A 219 -9.20 -11.42 18.54
N ALA A 220 -9.21 -11.31 17.20
CA ALA A 220 -9.64 -12.41 16.35
C ALA A 220 -8.56 -13.49 16.30
N ARG A 221 -7.28 -13.11 16.27
CA ARG A 221 -6.15 -14.03 16.29
C ARG A 221 -4.89 -13.35 16.84
N LEU A 222 -4.09 -14.12 17.56
CA LEU A 222 -2.70 -13.80 17.87
C LEU A 222 -1.80 -14.93 17.37
N SER A 223 -0.83 -14.56 16.53
CA SER A 223 0.21 -15.46 16.04
C SER A 223 1.60 -14.89 16.30
N ALA A 224 2.60 -15.76 16.36
CA ALA A 224 4.00 -15.39 16.50
C ALA A 224 4.88 -16.09 15.45
N ARG A 225 5.84 -15.36 14.90
CA ARG A 225 6.85 -15.83 13.95
C ARG A 225 8.22 -15.55 14.56
N PHE A 226 8.93 -16.61 14.93
CA PHE A 226 10.19 -16.53 15.71
C PHE A 226 11.43 -16.29 14.85
N ASP A 227 11.33 -16.52 13.54
CA ASP A 227 12.31 -16.11 12.53
C ASP A 227 11.59 -15.77 11.21
N GLU A 228 12.18 -14.93 10.35
CA GLU A 228 11.52 -14.47 9.12
C GLU A 228 11.13 -15.59 8.14
N ARG A 229 11.78 -16.75 8.25
CA ARG A 229 11.60 -17.92 7.37
C ARG A 229 10.62 -18.95 7.93
N SER A 230 10.25 -18.86 9.21
CA SER A 230 9.36 -19.79 9.87
C SER A 230 7.91 -19.47 9.56
N ASP A 231 7.07 -20.51 9.56
CA ASP A 231 5.64 -20.31 9.54
C ASP A 231 5.16 -19.66 10.86
N PRO A 232 4.12 -18.82 10.82
CA PRO A 232 3.49 -18.29 12.03
C PRO A 232 2.90 -19.40 12.90
N GLU A 233 3.26 -19.43 14.18
CA GLU A 233 2.63 -20.25 15.21
C GLU A 233 1.37 -19.55 15.74
N LEU A 234 0.28 -20.29 15.91
CA LEU A 234 -0.96 -19.79 16.52
C LEU A 234 -0.84 -19.80 18.05
N LEU A 235 -0.99 -18.65 18.69
CA LEU A 235 -0.99 -18.52 20.16
C LEU A 235 -2.41 -18.37 20.72
N TYR A 236 -3.30 -17.75 19.97
CA TYR A 236 -4.70 -17.56 20.34
C TYR A 236 -5.58 -17.43 19.10
N GLN A 237 -6.77 -18.03 19.18
CA GLN A 237 -7.84 -17.92 18.19
C GLN A 237 -9.12 -17.51 18.93
N GLY A 238 -9.72 -16.40 18.50
CA GLY A 238 -11.03 -15.95 18.96
C GLY A 238 -12.16 -16.90 18.52
N ALA A 239 -13.38 -16.61 18.97
CA ALA A 239 -14.58 -17.38 18.61
C ALA A 239 -14.79 -17.45 17.09
N GLU A 240 -14.45 -16.37 16.39
CA GLU A 240 -14.37 -16.32 14.94
C GLU A 240 -12.94 -16.03 14.48
N PRO A 241 -12.49 -16.62 13.35
CA PRO A 241 -11.21 -16.26 12.75
C PRO A 241 -11.26 -14.86 12.13
N PRO A 242 -10.10 -14.21 11.91
CA PRO A 242 -10.04 -12.87 11.31
C PRO A 242 -10.60 -12.90 9.89
N ARG A 243 -11.77 -12.30 9.70
CA ARG A 243 -12.49 -12.31 8.42
C ARG A 243 -12.63 -10.91 7.85
N VAL A 244 -12.38 -10.80 6.56
CA VAL A 244 -12.70 -9.61 5.77
C VAL A 244 -13.75 -9.95 4.74
N ARG A 245 -14.42 -8.91 4.25
CA ARG A 245 -15.45 -9.06 3.24
C ARG A 245 -15.01 -8.45 1.91
N PHE A 246 -15.20 -9.21 0.84
CA PHE A 246 -15.02 -8.76 -0.53
C PHE A 246 -16.35 -8.95 -1.28
N GLY A 247 -17.06 -7.85 -1.52
CA GLY A 247 -18.46 -7.92 -1.97
C GLY A 247 -19.34 -8.45 -0.83
N ASN A 248 -19.98 -9.59 -1.05
CA ASN A 248 -20.75 -10.31 -0.04
C ASN A 248 -20.00 -11.52 0.53
N THR A 249 -18.83 -11.85 -0.02
CA THR A 249 -18.06 -13.03 0.36
C THR A 249 -17.14 -12.76 1.55
N MET A 250 -17.25 -13.60 2.59
CA MET A 250 -16.36 -13.58 3.74
C MET A 250 -15.11 -14.42 3.48
N VAL A 251 -13.93 -13.83 3.71
CA VAL A 251 -12.62 -14.46 3.53
C VAL A 251 -11.86 -14.45 4.85
N THR A 252 -11.44 -15.62 5.31
CA THR A 252 -10.58 -15.75 6.48
C THR A 252 -9.13 -15.45 6.09
N LEU A 253 -8.52 -14.44 6.71
CA LEU A 253 -7.15 -14.03 6.40
C LEU A 253 -6.12 -15.06 6.89
N ALA A 254 -5.07 -15.27 6.11
CA ALA A 254 -3.83 -15.88 6.61
C ALA A 254 -3.10 -14.94 7.60
N PRO A 255 -2.33 -15.46 8.57
CA PRO A 255 -1.61 -14.62 9.54
C PRO A 255 -0.67 -13.63 8.85
N GLY A 256 -0.91 -12.34 9.09
CA GLY A 256 -0.12 -11.26 8.48
C GLY A 256 -0.32 -11.09 6.97
N GLY A 257 -1.39 -11.69 6.42
CA GLY A 257 -1.77 -11.62 5.01
C GLY A 257 -1.96 -10.19 4.52
N PHE A 258 -1.70 -9.99 3.22
CA PHE A 258 -1.83 -8.68 2.61
C PHE A 258 -3.30 -8.30 2.37
N LEU A 259 -3.58 -7.02 2.62
CA LEU A 259 -4.81 -6.32 2.29
C LEU A 259 -4.47 -4.90 1.85
N GLN A 260 -5.35 -4.30 1.05
CA GLN A 260 -5.31 -2.86 0.81
C GLN A 260 -5.40 -2.11 2.15
N ALA A 261 -4.61 -1.04 2.29
CA ALA A 261 -4.38 -0.35 3.55
C ALA A 261 -5.64 0.36 4.06
N ALA A 262 -6.50 0.83 3.16
CA ALA A 262 -7.78 1.47 3.45
C ALA A 262 -8.92 0.74 2.70
N PRO A 263 -9.98 0.29 3.38
CA PRO A 263 -11.14 -0.33 2.74
C PRO A 263 -11.80 0.54 1.66
N GLU A 264 -11.80 1.86 1.85
CA GLU A 264 -12.41 2.84 0.95
C GLU A 264 -11.65 2.92 -0.38
N ALA A 265 -10.31 2.84 -0.33
CA ALA A 265 -9.49 2.76 -1.54
C ALA A 265 -9.68 1.42 -2.26
N GLU A 266 -9.73 0.31 -1.52
CA GLU A 266 -10.04 -1.01 -2.09
C GLU A 266 -11.38 -1.01 -2.82
N GLN A 267 -12.41 -0.44 -2.19
CA GLN A 267 -13.74 -0.37 -2.76
C GLN A 267 -13.78 0.51 -4.01
N ALA A 268 -13.13 1.68 -4.00
CA ALA A 268 -13.04 2.55 -5.17
C ALA A 268 -12.33 1.86 -6.35
N MET A 269 -11.24 1.13 -6.09
CA MET A 269 -10.56 0.33 -7.13
C MET A 269 -11.45 -0.79 -7.65
N ALA A 270 -12.18 -1.47 -6.76
CA ALA A 270 -13.07 -2.56 -7.12
C ALA A 270 -14.24 -2.06 -7.98
N ASP A 271 -14.86 -0.94 -7.60
CA ASP A 271 -15.97 -0.34 -8.35
C ASP A 271 -15.51 0.08 -9.75
N PHE A 272 -14.34 0.71 -9.87
CA PHE A 272 -13.74 1.04 -11.17
C PHE A 272 -13.51 -0.21 -12.02
N ALA A 273 -12.91 -1.25 -11.45
CA ALA A 273 -12.62 -2.49 -12.17
C ALA A 273 -13.90 -3.22 -12.61
N LEU A 274 -14.91 -3.29 -11.74
CA LEU A 274 -16.19 -3.94 -12.01
C LEU A 274 -16.93 -3.24 -13.16
N ASP A 275 -16.99 -1.91 -13.18
CA ASP A 275 -17.62 -1.17 -14.28
C ASP A 275 -16.84 -1.38 -15.60
N ALA A 276 -15.51 -1.28 -15.57
CA ALA A 276 -14.68 -1.50 -16.76
C ALA A 276 -14.85 -2.91 -17.35
N LEU A 277 -15.01 -3.92 -16.49
CA LEU A 277 -15.11 -5.35 -16.83
C LEU A 277 -16.55 -5.86 -17.00
N LYS A 278 -17.56 -4.99 -16.95
CA LYS A 278 -18.98 -5.40 -16.93
C LYS A 278 -19.43 -6.25 -18.11
N ASP A 279 -18.82 -6.11 -19.28
CA ASP A 279 -19.17 -6.88 -20.48
C ASP A 279 -18.29 -8.11 -20.71
N ALA A 280 -17.16 -8.23 -20.00
CA ALA A 280 -16.30 -9.41 -20.07
C ALA A 280 -16.97 -10.61 -19.40
N LYS A 281 -16.69 -11.84 -19.85
CA LYS A 281 -17.22 -13.08 -19.25
C LYS A 281 -16.14 -13.90 -18.57
N ARG A 282 -14.99 -14.09 -19.24
CA ARG A 282 -13.83 -14.85 -18.78
C ARG A 282 -12.70 -13.89 -18.46
N ILE A 283 -12.37 -13.76 -17.19
CA ILE A 283 -11.42 -12.77 -16.69
C ILE A 283 -10.33 -13.50 -15.91
N ALA A 284 -9.07 -13.11 -16.10
CA ALA A 284 -8.03 -13.48 -15.14
C ALA A 284 -7.73 -12.31 -14.21
N ASP A 285 -7.77 -12.56 -12.90
CA ASP A 285 -7.32 -11.65 -11.85
C ASP A 285 -5.89 -12.06 -11.48
N LEU A 286 -4.92 -11.27 -11.92
CA LEU A 286 -3.50 -11.54 -11.80
C LEU A 286 -2.92 -10.74 -10.65
N PHE A 287 -2.10 -11.39 -9.82
CA PHE A 287 -1.68 -10.89 -8.51
C PHE A 287 -2.88 -10.71 -7.57
N SER A 288 -3.81 -11.67 -7.63
CA SER A 288 -5.13 -11.59 -6.98
C SER A 288 -5.13 -11.56 -5.45
N GLY A 289 -3.99 -11.88 -4.81
CA GLY A 289 -3.88 -12.03 -3.37
C GLY A 289 -4.96 -12.95 -2.80
N CYS A 290 -5.74 -12.42 -1.85
CA CYS A 290 -6.85 -13.16 -1.22
C CYS A 290 -8.22 -12.93 -1.90
N GLY A 291 -8.22 -12.34 -3.11
CA GLY A 291 -9.40 -12.31 -3.99
C GLY A 291 -10.26 -11.06 -3.86
N ALA A 292 -9.67 -9.90 -3.55
CA ALA A 292 -10.40 -8.65 -3.41
C ALA A 292 -11.24 -8.31 -4.66
N PHE A 293 -10.67 -8.50 -5.85
CA PHE A 293 -11.37 -8.31 -7.12
C PHE A 293 -12.05 -9.59 -7.59
N ALA A 294 -11.34 -10.74 -7.57
CA ALA A 294 -11.85 -12.00 -8.07
C ALA A 294 -13.21 -12.41 -7.51
N LEU A 295 -13.43 -12.25 -6.20
CA LEU A 295 -14.69 -12.65 -5.56
C LEU A 295 -15.83 -11.71 -5.95
N ARG A 296 -15.58 -10.41 -6.01
CA ARG A 296 -16.56 -9.40 -6.47
C ARG A 296 -16.96 -9.63 -7.94
N LEU A 297 -15.98 -9.93 -8.80
CA LEU A 297 -16.23 -10.26 -10.20
C LEU A 297 -17.06 -11.55 -10.32
N ALA A 298 -16.77 -12.57 -9.51
CA ALA A 298 -17.55 -13.80 -9.53
C ALA A 298 -18.99 -13.61 -9.02
N GLU A 299 -19.20 -12.77 -8.00
CA GLU A 299 -20.55 -12.35 -7.57
C GLU A 299 -21.31 -11.63 -8.68
N ALA A 300 -20.62 -10.84 -9.51
CA ALA A 300 -21.17 -10.24 -10.73
C ALA A 300 -21.37 -11.25 -11.90
N GLY A 301 -21.30 -12.56 -11.61
CA GLY A 301 -21.59 -13.64 -12.54
C GLY A 301 -20.44 -14.00 -13.49
N LYS A 302 -19.24 -13.44 -13.31
CA LYS A 302 -18.08 -13.66 -14.18
C LYS A 302 -17.42 -15.02 -13.92
N SER A 303 -16.79 -15.59 -14.95
CA SER A 303 -15.84 -16.70 -14.80
C SER A 303 -14.47 -16.12 -14.55
N VAL A 304 -13.92 -16.38 -13.36
CA VAL A 304 -12.69 -15.75 -12.89
C VAL A 304 -11.59 -16.78 -12.68
N TRP A 305 -10.42 -16.53 -13.24
CA TRP A 305 -9.18 -17.22 -12.91
C TRP A 305 -8.28 -16.32 -12.08
N ALA A 306 -8.22 -16.55 -10.78
CA ALA A 306 -7.37 -15.83 -9.85
C ALA A 306 -5.98 -16.48 -9.78
N VAL A 307 -4.93 -15.68 -9.92
CA VAL A 307 -3.54 -16.16 -9.94
C VAL A 307 -2.68 -15.29 -9.04
N ASP A 308 -1.95 -15.90 -8.11
CA ASP A 308 -1.02 -15.20 -7.21
C ASP A 308 0.11 -16.14 -6.77
N ALA A 309 1.26 -15.60 -6.34
CA ALA A 309 2.35 -16.39 -5.79
C ALA A 309 2.11 -16.80 -4.33
N ASP A 310 1.32 -16.03 -3.58
CA ASP A 310 1.01 -16.23 -2.16
C ASP A 310 0.03 -17.39 -1.98
N ARG A 311 0.59 -18.56 -1.66
CA ARG A 311 -0.17 -19.80 -1.41
C ARG A 311 -1.19 -19.65 -0.28
N PRO A 312 -0.85 -19.10 0.92
CA PRO A 312 -1.84 -18.79 1.94
C PRO A 312 -3.00 -17.91 1.45
N ALA A 313 -2.72 -16.88 0.65
CA ALA A 313 -3.76 -16.00 0.12
C ALA A 313 -4.67 -16.71 -0.89
N ILE A 314 -4.11 -17.52 -1.79
CA ILE A 314 -4.88 -18.37 -2.73
C ILE A 314 -5.74 -19.40 -1.99
N ALA A 315 -5.23 -19.98 -0.89
CA ALA A 315 -6.01 -20.90 -0.06
C ALA A 315 -7.19 -20.18 0.62
N ALA A 316 -6.96 -18.97 1.14
CA ALA A 316 -8.00 -18.13 1.73
C ALA A 316 -9.09 -17.76 0.71
N LEU A 317 -8.70 -17.30 -0.49
CA LEU A 317 -9.60 -17.00 -1.60
C LEU A 317 -10.44 -18.23 -1.96
N THR A 318 -9.80 -19.38 -2.15
CA THR A 318 -10.48 -20.63 -2.55
C THR A 318 -11.51 -21.06 -1.51
N ALA A 319 -11.16 -20.98 -0.22
CA ALA A 319 -12.08 -21.29 0.87
C ALA A 319 -13.26 -20.31 0.92
N GLY A 320 -13.00 -19.01 0.75
CA GLY A 320 -14.01 -17.96 0.67
C GLY A 320 -14.99 -18.22 -0.48
N ALA A 321 -14.49 -18.39 -1.70
CA ALA A 321 -15.29 -18.68 -2.89
C ALA A 321 -16.17 -19.93 -2.70
N LYS A 322 -15.60 -21.01 -2.16
CA LYS A 322 -16.34 -22.25 -1.86
C LYS A 322 -17.47 -22.00 -0.86
N SER A 323 -17.19 -21.27 0.22
CA SER A 323 -18.19 -20.97 1.26
C SER A 323 -19.35 -20.10 0.76
N ALA A 324 -19.08 -19.24 -0.22
CA ALA A 324 -20.08 -18.38 -0.87
C ALA A 324 -20.79 -19.05 -2.07
N GLY A 325 -20.47 -20.31 -2.40
CA GLY A 325 -21.06 -21.00 -3.55
C GLY A 325 -20.60 -20.47 -4.92
N LEU A 326 -19.48 -19.74 -4.99
CA LEU A 326 -18.95 -19.15 -6.22
C LEU A 326 -18.17 -20.19 -7.03
N SER A 327 -18.89 -21.08 -7.71
CA SER A 327 -18.32 -22.18 -8.51
C SER A 327 -17.54 -21.74 -9.76
N ARG A 328 -17.64 -20.47 -10.14
CA ARG A 328 -16.98 -19.88 -11.31
C ARG A 328 -15.62 -19.25 -11.02
N VAL A 329 -15.08 -19.47 -9.82
CA VAL A 329 -13.74 -19.03 -9.43
C VAL A 329 -12.78 -20.21 -9.46
N THR A 330 -11.74 -20.11 -10.29
CA THR A 330 -10.57 -20.98 -10.21
C THR A 330 -9.42 -20.16 -9.64
N ALA A 331 -8.70 -20.69 -8.65
CA ALA A 331 -7.54 -20.01 -8.07
C ALA A 331 -6.27 -20.85 -8.23
N THR A 332 -5.14 -20.22 -8.54
CA THR A 332 -3.87 -20.92 -8.79
C THR A 332 -2.70 -20.19 -8.14
N ALA A 333 -1.93 -20.93 -7.35
CA ALA A 333 -0.66 -20.44 -6.82
C ALA A 333 0.43 -20.52 -7.90
N ARG A 334 0.82 -19.37 -8.49
CA ARG A 334 1.81 -19.26 -9.57
C ARG A 334 2.56 -17.93 -9.46
N ASP A 335 3.88 -18.01 -9.50
CA ASP A 335 4.76 -16.85 -9.57
C ASP A 335 4.72 -16.27 -11.00
N LEU A 336 3.99 -15.17 -11.18
CA LEU A 336 3.81 -14.52 -12.48
C LEU A 336 5.04 -13.74 -12.96
N GLU A 337 6.02 -13.45 -12.10
CA GLU A 337 7.30 -12.85 -12.52
C GLU A 337 8.17 -13.89 -13.23
N ARG A 338 8.16 -15.13 -12.74
CA ARG A 338 8.94 -16.24 -13.31
C ARG A 338 8.16 -17.03 -14.37
N GLN A 339 6.87 -17.16 -14.18
CA GLN A 339 5.97 -17.96 -15.01
C GLN A 339 4.73 -17.13 -15.36
N PRO A 340 4.86 -16.06 -16.18
CA PRO A 340 3.69 -15.30 -16.64
C PRO A 340 2.74 -16.21 -17.44
N LEU A 341 1.48 -15.82 -17.56
CA LEU A 341 0.52 -16.50 -18.41
C LEU A 341 1.01 -16.52 -19.86
N THR A 342 0.93 -17.70 -20.46
CA THR A 342 1.35 -17.94 -21.84
C THR A 342 0.30 -17.41 -22.83
N ARG A 343 0.69 -17.21 -24.08
CA ARG A 343 -0.22 -16.81 -25.16
C ARG A 343 -1.46 -17.70 -25.29
N SER A 344 -1.29 -19.03 -25.18
CA SER A 344 -2.39 -19.99 -25.32
C SER A 344 -3.37 -19.93 -24.14
N GLU A 345 -2.90 -19.54 -22.96
CA GLU A 345 -3.75 -19.24 -21.80
C GLU A 345 -4.46 -17.90 -21.98
N LEU A 346 -3.74 -16.85 -22.38
CA LEU A 346 -4.28 -15.51 -22.63
C LEU A 346 -5.40 -15.51 -23.69
N LYS A 347 -5.25 -16.28 -24.76
CA LYS A 347 -6.24 -16.43 -25.85
C LYS A 347 -7.62 -16.90 -25.38
N LYS A 348 -7.71 -17.54 -24.21
CA LYS A 348 -8.96 -18.07 -23.65
C LYS A 348 -9.73 -17.03 -22.82
N LEU A 349 -9.18 -15.84 -22.64
CA LEU A 349 -9.71 -14.81 -21.76
C LEU A 349 -10.27 -13.64 -22.59
N ASP A 350 -11.31 -13.01 -22.06
CA ASP A 350 -11.91 -11.82 -22.67
C ASP A 350 -11.23 -10.54 -22.13
N ALA A 351 -10.81 -10.57 -20.85
CA ALA A 351 -10.15 -9.46 -20.18
C ALA A 351 -9.16 -9.91 -19.10
N LEU A 352 -8.27 -9.00 -18.69
CA LEU A 352 -7.34 -9.15 -17.57
C LEU A 352 -7.55 -8.07 -16.53
N LEU A 353 -7.36 -8.41 -15.26
CA LEU A 353 -7.13 -7.48 -14.15
C LEU A 353 -5.74 -7.75 -13.59
N LEU A 354 -4.91 -6.73 -13.41
CA LEU A 354 -3.58 -6.85 -12.83
C LEU A 354 -3.46 -5.93 -11.60
N ASP A 355 -3.05 -6.46 -10.45
CA ASP A 355 -2.67 -5.67 -9.25
C ASP A 355 -1.26 -6.05 -8.76
N PRO A 356 -0.21 -5.77 -9.56
CA PRO A 356 1.13 -6.25 -9.29
C PRO A 356 1.79 -5.60 -8.07
N PRO A 357 2.88 -6.20 -7.56
CA PRO A 357 3.74 -5.52 -6.59
C PRO A 357 4.36 -4.25 -7.17
N ARG A 358 5.05 -3.46 -6.33
CA ARG A 358 5.65 -2.17 -6.69
C ARG A 358 6.55 -2.20 -7.93
N ALA A 359 7.21 -3.34 -8.21
CA ALA A 359 8.05 -3.54 -9.39
C ALA A 359 7.28 -3.50 -10.73
N GLY A 360 5.94 -3.62 -10.68
CA GLY A 360 5.03 -3.72 -11.82
C GLY A 360 4.91 -5.16 -12.37
N ALA A 361 4.18 -5.31 -13.46
CA ALA A 361 3.84 -6.60 -14.07
C ALA A 361 4.70 -6.91 -15.30
N LYS A 362 5.95 -6.47 -15.35
CA LYS A 362 6.80 -6.47 -16.56
C LYS A 362 6.75 -7.77 -17.36
N ALA A 363 6.99 -8.92 -16.71
CA ALA A 363 7.02 -10.22 -17.37
C ALA A 363 5.65 -10.58 -17.99
N GLN A 364 4.57 -10.31 -17.25
CA GLN A 364 3.21 -10.57 -17.72
C GLN A 364 2.80 -9.61 -18.86
N VAL A 365 3.14 -8.33 -18.75
CA VAL A 365 2.87 -7.32 -19.79
C VAL A 365 3.61 -7.64 -21.08
N GLN A 366 4.84 -8.15 -21.00
CA GLN A 366 5.57 -8.65 -22.17
C GLN A 366 4.84 -9.83 -22.84
N GLN A 367 4.27 -10.77 -22.08
CA GLN A 367 3.46 -11.85 -22.66
C GLN A 367 2.16 -11.35 -23.29
N ILE A 368 1.50 -10.35 -22.68
CA ILE A 368 0.31 -9.70 -23.26
C ILE A 368 0.68 -9.03 -24.58
N ALA A 369 1.77 -8.27 -24.61
CA ALA A 369 2.27 -7.59 -25.80
C ALA A 369 2.62 -8.59 -26.91
N GLU A 370 3.27 -9.70 -26.56
CA GLU A 370 3.59 -10.76 -27.51
C GLU A 370 2.33 -11.44 -28.05
N ALA A 371 1.35 -11.76 -27.20
CA ALA A 371 0.07 -12.31 -27.64
C ALA A 371 -0.67 -11.35 -28.60
N ALA A 372 -0.56 -10.04 -28.38
CA ALA A 372 -1.24 -9.04 -29.19
C ALA A 372 -0.76 -9.02 -30.64
N LYS A 373 0.54 -9.28 -30.88
CA LYS A 373 1.14 -9.38 -32.23
C LYS A 373 0.50 -10.48 -33.09
N PHE A 374 -0.05 -11.52 -32.45
CA PHE A 374 -0.69 -12.64 -33.11
C PHE A 374 -2.23 -12.61 -33.03
N GLY A 375 -2.81 -11.52 -32.52
CA GLY A 375 -4.26 -11.41 -32.31
C GLY A 375 -4.79 -12.35 -31.22
N GLU A 376 -3.95 -12.73 -30.26
CA GLU A 376 -4.29 -13.69 -29.20
C GLU A 376 -4.38 -13.03 -27.81
N ALA A 377 -4.14 -11.72 -27.71
CA ALA A 377 -4.30 -11.00 -26.46
C ALA A 377 -5.77 -10.67 -26.17
N PRO A 378 -6.18 -10.65 -24.88
CA PRO A 378 -7.50 -10.16 -24.47
C PRO A 378 -7.76 -8.74 -24.97
N GLY A 379 -9.01 -8.37 -25.26
CA GLY A 379 -9.33 -7.04 -25.79
C GLY A 379 -9.29 -5.92 -24.74
N LEU A 380 -9.24 -6.28 -23.45
CA LEU A 380 -9.39 -5.37 -22.32
C LEU A 380 -8.41 -5.74 -21.20
N VAL A 381 -7.71 -4.73 -20.68
CA VAL A 381 -6.82 -4.84 -19.53
C VAL A 381 -7.16 -3.75 -18.51
N VAL A 382 -7.51 -4.15 -17.29
CA VAL A 382 -7.58 -3.27 -16.13
C VAL A 382 -6.30 -3.44 -15.33
N MET A 383 -5.66 -2.35 -14.94
CA MET A 383 -4.40 -2.40 -14.19
C MET A 383 -4.43 -1.44 -13.01
N ALA A 384 -4.22 -1.99 -11.82
CA ALA A 384 -3.87 -1.27 -10.61
C ALA A 384 -2.33 -1.14 -10.51
N SER A 385 -1.83 -0.12 -9.80
CA SER A 385 -0.40 0.04 -9.53
C SER A 385 -0.13 1.03 -8.39
N CYS A 386 0.76 0.67 -7.49
CA CYS A 386 1.22 1.54 -6.39
C CYS A 386 2.46 2.40 -6.72
N ASP A 387 2.99 2.32 -7.94
CA ASP A 387 4.17 3.06 -8.37
C ASP A 387 3.98 3.68 -9.78
N PRO A 388 3.92 5.02 -9.88
CA PRO A 388 3.71 5.68 -11.17
C PRO A 388 4.77 5.37 -12.23
N SER A 389 6.00 5.06 -11.83
CA SER A 389 7.10 4.81 -12.78
C SER A 389 7.01 3.42 -13.38
N SER A 390 6.76 2.38 -12.58
CA SER A 390 6.53 1.03 -13.09
C SER A 390 5.22 0.96 -13.87
N PHE A 391 4.16 1.65 -13.43
CA PHE A 391 2.92 1.83 -14.18
C PHE A 391 3.17 2.40 -15.58
N ALA A 392 3.85 3.56 -15.69
CA ALA A 392 4.06 4.20 -16.99
C ALA A 392 4.92 3.36 -17.94
N ARG A 393 5.88 2.59 -17.41
CA ARG A 393 6.67 1.62 -18.19
C ARG A 393 5.75 0.52 -18.77
N ASP A 394 4.91 -0.07 -17.94
CA ASP A 394 4.05 -1.17 -18.34
C ASP A 394 2.93 -0.69 -19.28
N ALA A 395 2.38 0.50 -19.03
CA ALA A 395 1.44 1.18 -19.92
C ALA A 395 2.05 1.41 -21.31
N LYS A 396 3.30 1.89 -21.41
CA LYS A 396 3.97 2.10 -22.70
C LYS A 396 4.05 0.81 -23.51
N ALA A 397 4.41 -0.30 -22.88
CA ALA A 397 4.50 -1.60 -23.55
C ALA A 397 3.13 -2.10 -24.03
N LEU A 398 2.05 -1.85 -23.30
CA LEU A 398 0.69 -2.14 -23.76
C LEU A 398 0.30 -1.26 -24.95
N LEU A 399 0.65 0.03 -24.93
CA LEU A 399 0.39 0.95 -26.04
C LEU A 399 1.12 0.53 -27.32
N GLU A 400 2.39 0.15 -27.22
CA GLU A 400 3.19 -0.40 -28.32
C GLU A 400 2.63 -1.72 -28.86
N ALA A 401 1.88 -2.46 -28.04
CA ALA A 401 1.15 -3.67 -28.43
C ALA A 401 -0.23 -3.40 -29.09
N GLY A 402 -0.59 -2.12 -29.27
CA GLY A 402 -1.82 -1.68 -29.92
C GLY A 402 -2.98 -1.43 -28.98
N TYR A 403 -2.78 -1.41 -27.66
CA TYR A 403 -3.81 -0.95 -26.74
C TYR A 403 -3.84 0.59 -26.68
N ARG A 404 -4.99 1.14 -26.35
CA ARG A 404 -5.18 2.54 -25.95
C ARG A 404 -5.45 2.59 -24.45
N LEU A 405 -4.71 3.42 -23.73
CA LEU A 405 -5.03 3.78 -22.34
C LEU A 405 -6.19 4.77 -22.37
N GLU A 406 -7.40 4.32 -22.05
CA GLU A 406 -8.60 5.18 -22.13
C GLU A 406 -8.71 6.08 -20.91
N GLN A 407 -8.46 5.53 -19.73
CA GLN A 407 -8.61 6.25 -18.47
C GLN A 407 -7.60 5.75 -17.43
N ALA A 408 -7.07 6.69 -16.64
CA ALA A 408 -6.31 6.38 -15.43
C ALA A 408 -6.78 7.28 -14.28
N VAL A 409 -7.04 6.68 -13.11
CA VAL A 409 -7.54 7.37 -11.92
C VAL A 409 -6.52 7.22 -10.80
N PRO A 410 -5.96 8.32 -10.28
CA PRO A 410 -5.09 8.26 -9.12
C PRO A 410 -5.93 8.10 -7.84
N ILE A 411 -5.43 7.29 -6.91
CA ILE A 411 -6.07 6.97 -5.64
C ILE A 411 -5.07 7.24 -4.51
N ASP A 412 -5.48 8.05 -3.55
CA ASP A 412 -4.70 8.36 -2.36
C ASP A 412 -5.08 7.44 -1.20
N GLN A 413 -4.66 6.18 -1.30
CA GLN A 413 -4.74 5.21 -0.21
C GLN A 413 -3.83 5.56 0.98
N PHE A 414 -2.78 6.35 0.73
CA PHE A 414 -1.73 6.66 1.70
C PHE A 414 -1.68 8.16 1.99
N ARG A 415 -2.73 8.64 2.64
CA ARG A 415 -2.93 10.07 2.94
C ARG A 415 -1.71 10.70 3.61
N TRP A 416 -1.34 11.89 3.14
CA TRP A 416 -0.16 12.68 3.56
C TRP A 416 1.20 12.01 3.36
N SER A 417 1.28 10.97 2.54
CA SER A 417 2.53 10.39 2.04
C SER A 417 2.72 10.73 0.56
N PRO A 418 3.91 10.53 -0.02
CA PRO A 418 4.09 10.71 -1.46
C PRO A 418 3.56 9.53 -2.30
N HIS A 419 3.15 8.41 -1.70
CA HIS A 419 2.71 7.23 -2.45
C HIS A 419 1.41 7.48 -3.20
N LEU A 420 1.23 6.84 -4.35
CA LEU A 420 0.04 7.02 -5.18
C LEU A 420 -0.35 5.67 -5.77
N GLU A 421 -1.58 5.26 -5.51
CA GLU A 421 -2.21 4.15 -6.22
C GLU A 421 -2.82 4.67 -7.52
N ILE A 422 -2.87 3.83 -8.55
CA ILE A 422 -3.43 4.16 -9.85
C ILE A 422 -4.29 2.98 -10.26
N VAL A 423 -5.52 3.22 -10.73
CA VAL A 423 -6.32 2.23 -11.44
C VAL A 423 -6.59 2.72 -12.86
N SER A 424 -6.54 1.83 -13.84
CA SER A 424 -6.57 2.21 -15.24
C SER A 424 -7.22 1.16 -16.13
N VAL A 425 -7.67 1.59 -17.31
CA VAL A 425 -8.28 0.73 -18.32
C VAL A 425 -7.61 0.92 -19.67
N PHE A 426 -7.27 -0.20 -20.29
CA PHE A 426 -6.69 -0.29 -21.62
C PHE A 426 -7.60 -1.12 -22.53
N ARG A 427 -7.88 -0.62 -23.74
CA ARG A 427 -8.65 -1.35 -24.76
C ARG A 427 -7.88 -1.45 -26.06
N ARG A 428 -8.05 -2.56 -26.77
CA ARG A 428 -7.43 -2.80 -28.07
C ARG A 428 -8.43 -2.67 -29.21
#